data_AF-A0ABD6F2W7-F1
#
_entry.id   AF-A0ABD6F2W7-F1
#
_cell.length_a   1.000
_cell.length_b   1.000
_cell.length_c   1.000
_cell.angle_alpha   90.00
_cell.angle_beta   90.00
_cell.angle_gamma   90.00
#
_symmetry.space_group_name_H-M   'P 1'
#
loop_
_entity.id
_entity.type
_entity.pdbx_description
1 polymer ?
#
loop_
_entity_poly.entity_id
_entity_poly.type
_entity_poly.pdbx_seq_one_letter_code
_entity_poly.pdbx_strand_id
1 'polypeptide(L)'
;MCLLIIAQRLTKYPVLLEQLAKVESKDYREETQRAHKAVKSFAMHVDTELAKLELNKRWDKIRKQIDRSSIGRLNKDDRFTYDDLIVKGAEDRREILCIGGAICHNSEQKAEDGREVVLVLFDDILVLLSSPNGRGGKYTFCDRGPDRCSVIPLRSLIIRRMPRNRSLFLVVAVDPFFDLIVVTFNSNNDLVQWKGAIEEAKENAPNYGMLPALHFDVILTIRSFVVEGTDAFSNSIY
;
A
#
# COMPACT_ATOMS: atom_id res chain seq x y z
N MET A 1 -16.52 16.06 -26.61
CA MET A 1 -15.57 15.54 -27.62
C MET A 1 -14.15 16.11 -27.51
N CYS A 2 -13.93 17.38 -27.12
CA CYS A 2 -12.60 18.00 -27.16
C CYS A 2 -11.55 17.40 -26.17
N LEU A 3 -11.96 17.00 -24.95
CA LEU A 3 -11.02 16.47 -23.95
C LEU A 3 -10.36 15.15 -24.36
N LEU A 4 -11.10 14.25 -25.02
CA LEU A 4 -10.56 12.99 -25.54
C LEU A 4 -9.50 13.23 -26.62
N ILE A 5 -9.71 14.22 -27.49
CA ILE A 5 -8.77 14.57 -28.55
C ILE A 5 -7.47 15.13 -27.95
N ILE A 6 -7.56 15.92 -26.87
CA ILE A 6 -6.39 16.45 -26.16
C ILE A 6 -5.56 15.31 -25.56
N ALA A 7 -6.20 14.37 -24.85
CA ALA A 7 -5.53 13.21 -24.26
C ALA A 7 -4.89 12.31 -25.31
N GLN A 8 -5.59 12.05 -26.43
CA GLN A 8 -5.07 11.24 -27.52
C GLN A 8 -3.87 11.90 -28.22
N ARG A 9 -3.83 13.22 -28.33
CA ARG A 9 -2.74 13.93 -29.02
C ARG A 9 -1.40 13.74 -28.30
N LEU A 10 -1.42 13.66 -26.97
CA LEU A 10 -0.25 13.41 -26.15
C LEU A 10 0.49 12.12 -26.54
N THR A 11 -0.25 11.05 -26.85
CA THR A 11 0.35 9.74 -27.20
C THR A 11 0.79 9.66 -28.66
N LYS A 12 0.46 10.65 -29.50
CA LYS A 12 0.90 10.71 -30.90
C LYS A 12 2.32 11.27 -31.05
N TYR A 13 2.72 12.24 -30.21
CA TYR A 13 4.04 12.88 -30.35
C TYR A 13 5.22 11.92 -30.22
N PRO A 14 5.24 10.94 -29.29
CA PRO A 14 6.33 9.96 -29.22
C PRO A 14 6.48 9.17 -30.53
N VAL A 15 5.37 8.69 -31.10
CA VAL A 15 5.38 7.91 -32.35
C VAL A 15 5.86 8.74 -33.53
N LEU A 16 5.41 10.00 -33.65
CA LEU A 16 5.81 10.90 -34.73
C LEU A 16 7.30 11.22 -34.66
N LEU A 17 7.81 11.55 -33.47
CA LEU A 17 9.24 11.87 -33.28
C LEU A 17 10.14 10.64 -33.43
N GLU A 18 9.65 9.45 -33.09
CA GLU A 18 10.34 8.20 -33.36
C GLU A 18 10.51 7.94 -34.87
N GLN A 19 9.47 8.20 -35.68
CA GLN A 19 9.59 8.07 -37.14
C GLN A 19 10.47 9.17 -37.73
N LEU A 20 10.34 10.41 -37.25
CA LEU A 20 11.19 11.53 -37.69
C LEU A 20 12.68 11.22 -37.44
N ALA A 21 13.01 10.70 -36.26
CA ALA A 21 14.38 10.33 -35.89
C ALA A 21 15.04 9.30 -36.82
N LYS A 22 14.27 8.56 -37.63
CA LYS A 22 14.78 7.59 -38.62
C LYS A 22 15.15 8.23 -39.95
N VAL A 23 14.51 9.34 -40.31
CA VAL A 23 14.68 10.03 -41.60
C VAL A 23 15.46 11.34 -41.48
N GLU A 24 15.67 11.83 -40.25
CA GLU A 24 16.39 13.06 -39.94
C GLU A 24 17.85 13.02 -40.40
N SER A 25 18.37 14.16 -40.87
CA SER A 25 19.79 14.29 -41.19
C SER A 25 20.65 14.20 -39.91
N LYS A 26 21.94 13.94 -40.06
CA LYS A 26 22.85 13.84 -38.90
C LYS A 26 22.89 15.12 -38.06
N ASP A 27 22.69 16.26 -38.69
CA ASP A 27 22.82 17.59 -38.07
C ASP A 27 21.66 17.91 -37.10
N TYR A 28 20.49 17.27 -37.23
CA TYR A 28 19.32 17.49 -36.37
C TYR A 28 18.89 16.25 -35.58
N ARG A 29 19.66 15.16 -35.69
CA ARG A 29 19.31 13.87 -35.08
C ARG A 29 19.35 13.93 -33.55
N GLU A 30 20.28 14.70 -32.99
CA GLU A 30 20.39 14.86 -31.53
C GLU A 30 19.19 15.62 -30.96
N GLU A 31 18.82 16.74 -31.56
CA GLU A 31 17.66 17.55 -31.21
C GLU A 31 16.37 16.72 -31.29
N THR A 32 16.22 15.92 -32.35
CA THR A 32 15.05 15.05 -32.54
C THR A 32 14.98 13.95 -31.47
N GLN A 33 16.11 13.34 -31.11
CA GLN A 33 16.16 12.37 -30.00
C GLN A 33 15.84 13.02 -28.64
N ARG A 34 16.33 14.24 -28.41
CA ARG A 34 16.03 15.01 -27.20
C ARG A 34 14.53 15.33 -27.10
N ALA A 35 13.93 15.79 -28.21
CA ALA A 35 12.50 16.02 -28.31
C ALA A 35 11.70 14.73 -28.06
N HIS A 36 12.10 13.60 -28.65
CA HIS A 36 11.45 12.30 -28.42
C HIS A 36 11.47 11.90 -26.94
N LYS A 37 12.64 11.99 -26.28
CA LYS A 37 12.76 11.71 -24.84
C LYS A 37 11.87 12.63 -24.01
N ALA A 38 11.84 13.92 -24.33
CA ALA A 38 11.02 14.91 -23.62
C ALA A 38 9.52 14.60 -23.73
N VAL A 39 8.99 14.32 -24.93
CA VAL A 39 7.56 14.00 -25.08
C VAL A 39 7.18 12.67 -24.43
N LYS A 40 8.09 11.68 -24.43
CA LYS A 40 7.87 10.41 -23.75
C LYS A 40 7.81 10.60 -22.24
N SER A 41 8.76 11.36 -21.67
CA SER A 41 8.77 11.69 -20.25
C SER A 41 7.53 12.51 -19.85
N PHE A 42 7.12 13.48 -20.66
CA PHE A 42 5.91 14.25 -20.42
C PHE A 42 4.65 13.35 -20.44
N ALA A 43 4.54 12.44 -21.40
CA ALA A 43 3.43 11.49 -21.46
C ALA A 43 3.37 10.58 -20.22
N MET A 44 4.52 10.05 -19.78
CA MET A 44 4.61 9.25 -18.56
C MET A 44 4.26 10.05 -17.30
N HIS A 45 4.67 11.32 -17.24
CA HIS A 45 4.34 12.19 -16.12
C HIS A 45 2.83 12.45 -16.04
N VAL A 46 2.18 12.74 -17.17
CA VAL A 46 0.72 12.91 -17.21
C VAL A 46 0.00 11.63 -16.78
N ASP A 47 0.43 10.46 -17.25
CA ASP A 47 -0.13 9.16 -16.85
C ASP A 47 -0.02 8.93 -15.33
N THR A 48 1.15 9.25 -14.75
CA THR A 48 1.39 9.18 -13.31
C THR A 48 0.46 10.11 -12.52
N GLU A 49 0.32 11.36 -12.95
CA GLU A 49 -0.56 12.33 -12.27
C GLU A 49 -2.04 11.97 -12.41
N LEU A 50 -2.46 11.38 -13.54
CA LEU A 50 -3.82 10.85 -13.70
C LEU A 50 -4.08 9.69 -12.73
N ALA A 51 -3.15 8.75 -12.60
CA ALA A 51 -3.26 7.65 -11.64
C ALA A 51 -3.37 8.17 -10.20
N LYS A 52 -2.57 9.17 -9.81
CA LYS A 52 -2.68 9.85 -8.51
C LYS A 52 -4.04 10.51 -8.31
N LEU A 53 -4.56 11.20 -9.32
CA LEU A 53 -5.88 11.84 -9.24
C LEU A 53 -7.01 10.81 -9.09
N GLU A 54 -6.94 9.69 -9.79
CA GLU A 54 -7.91 8.59 -9.67
C GLU A 54 -7.84 7.93 -8.29
N LEU A 55 -6.63 7.70 -7.78
CA LEU A 55 -6.40 7.18 -6.45
C LEU A 55 -6.97 8.12 -5.37
N ASN A 56 -6.68 9.42 -5.45
CA ASN A 56 -7.21 10.42 -4.53
C ASN A 56 -8.75 10.51 -4.59
N LYS A 57 -9.34 10.46 -5.79
CA LYS A 57 -10.81 10.39 -5.94
C LYS A 57 -11.40 9.14 -5.30
N ARG A 58 -10.72 8.00 -5.39
CA ARG A 58 -11.15 6.75 -4.74
C ARG A 58 -11.02 6.87 -3.21
N TRP A 59 -9.93 7.43 -2.72
CA TRP A 59 -9.73 7.73 -1.30
C TRP A 59 -10.84 8.62 -0.75
N ASP A 60 -11.17 9.71 -1.43
CA ASP A 60 -12.24 10.63 -1.02
C ASP A 60 -13.60 9.95 -0.85
N LYS A 61 -13.92 8.97 -1.70
CA LYS A 61 -15.16 8.19 -1.58
C LYS A 61 -15.15 7.33 -0.32
N ILE A 62 -14.07 6.58 -0.09
CA ILE A 62 -13.91 5.72 1.10
C ILE A 62 -13.92 6.58 2.36
N ARG A 63 -13.11 7.62 2.41
CA ARG A 63 -12.98 8.57 3.54
C ARG A 63 -14.32 9.16 3.99
N LYS A 64 -15.24 9.44 3.06
CA LYS A 64 -16.58 9.98 3.37
C LYS A 64 -17.53 8.93 3.96
N GLN A 65 -17.24 7.65 3.72
CA GLN A 65 -18.03 6.52 4.16
C GLN A 65 -17.45 5.81 5.40
N ILE A 66 -16.31 6.27 5.93
CA ILE A 66 -15.78 5.75 7.20
C ILE A 66 -16.68 6.20 8.36
N ASP A 67 -16.98 5.27 9.27
CA ASP A 67 -17.67 5.57 10.50
C ASP A 67 -16.78 6.35 11.47
N ARG A 68 -17.18 7.57 11.82
CA ARG A 68 -16.37 8.47 12.65
C ARG A 68 -16.21 8.01 14.09
N SER A 69 -17.13 7.17 14.58
CA SER A 69 -17.02 6.49 15.88
C SER A 69 -16.11 5.27 15.87
N SER A 70 -15.68 4.81 14.69
CA SER A 70 -14.80 3.66 14.60
C SER A 70 -13.41 4.00 15.14
N ILE A 71 -12.86 3.07 15.91
CA ILE A 71 -11.55 3.22 16.56
C ILE A 71 -10.63 2.15 15.99
N GLY A 72 -9.52 2.57 15.40
CA GLY A 72 -8.39 1.72 15.05
C GLY A 72 -7.41 1.58 16.20
N ARG A 73 -6.46 0.66 16.05
CA ARG A 73 -5.41 0.39 17.04
C ARG A 73 -4.03 0.36 16.39
N LEU A 74 -3.08 1.09 16.95
CA LEU A 74 -1.66 0.95 16.62
C LEU A 74 -0.98 -0.11 17.50
N ASN A 75 -1.47 -0.26 18.72
CA ASN A 75 -1.11 -1.30 19.68
C ASN A 75 -2.27 -1.47 20.69
N LYS A 76 -2.01 -2.17 21.80
CA LYS A 76 -3.01 -2.42 22.85
C LYS A 76 -3.60 -1.14 23.45
N ASP A 77 -2.75 -0.16 23.72
CA ASP A 77 -3.08 1.05 24.50
C ASP A 77 -3.34 2.27 23.60
N ASP A 78 -2.73 2.30 22.41
CA ASP A 78 -2.81 3.41 21.47
C ASP A 78 -3.98 3.25 20.49
N ARG A 79 -5.00 4.08 20.74
CA ARG A 79 -6.19 4.23 19.89
C ARG A 79 -5.89 5.18 18.73
N PHE A 80 -6.51 4.90 17.58
CA PHE A 80 -6.42 5.71 16.38
C PHE A 80 -7.83 6.07 15.89
N THR A 81 -8.12 7.35 15.79
CA THR A 81 -9.43 7.87 15.43
C THR A 81 -9.50 8.25 13.95
N TYR A 82 -10.70 8.64 13.50
CA TYR A 82 -10.84 9.24 12.18
C TYR A 82 -9.98 10.49 12.04
N ASP A 83 -9.92 11.38 13.03
CA ASP A 83 -9.19 12.64 12.89
C ASP A 83 -7.68 12.40 12.74
N ASP A 84 -7.14 11.39 13.46
CA ASP A 84 -5.76 10.93 13.32
C ASP A 84 -5.45 10.36 11.92
N LEU A 85 -6.48 9.86 11.21
CA LEU A 85 -6.34 9.36 9.84
C LEU A 85 -6.12 10.50 8.83
N ILE A 86 -6.72 11.66 9.08
CA ILE A 86 -6.82 12.75 8.11
C ILE A 86 -5.65 13.71 8.24
N VAL A 87 -5.17 13.90 9.46
CA VAL A 87 -4.11 14.84 9.76
C VAL A 87 -2.88 14.08 10.24
N LYS A 88 -1.73 14.42 9.68
CA LYS A 88 -0.41 13.97 10.11
C LYS A 88 0.15 15.03 11.05
N GLY A 89 -0.03 14.83 12.36
CA GLY A 89 0.34 15.84 13.35
C GLY A 89 -0.52 17.11 13.25
N ALA A 90 0.09 18.29 13.29
CA ALA A 90 -0.65 19.55 13.40
C ALA A 90 -1.13 20.15 12.06
N GLU A 91 -0.46 19.90 10.92
CA GLU A 91 -0.72 20.69 9.70
C GLU A 91 -0.67 19.93 8.36
N ASP A 92 -0.11 18.72 8.29
CA ASP A 92 0.06 18.02 7.00
C ASP A 92 -1.05 16.99 6.73
N ARG A 93 -1.55 16.96 5.49
CA ARG A 93 -2.44 15.88 5.04
C ARG A 93 -1.61 14.68 4.63
N ARG A 94 -2.04 13.51 5.08
CA ARG A 94 -1.40 12.23 4.75
C ARG A 94 -1.59 11.89 3.27
N GLU A 95 -0.52 11.49 2.58
CA GLU A 95 -0.55 11.17 1.14
C GLU A 95 -0.98 9.72 0.92
N ILE A 96 -1.97 9.49 0.06
CA ILE A 96 -2.44 8.15 -0.29
C ILE A 96 -1.58 7.56 -1.41
N LEU A 97 -1.05 6.35 -1.20
CA LEU A 97 -0.15 5.66 -2.13
C LEU A 97 -0.80 4.44 -2.79
N CYS A 98 -1.66 3.71 -2.10
CA CYS A 98 -2.35 2.55 -2.68
C CYS A 98 -3.66 2.21 -1.96
N ILE A 99 -4.66 1.71 -2.71
CA ILE A 99 -5.95 1.24 -2.16
C ILE A 99 -6.37 -0.05 -2.87
N GLY A 100 -6.82 -1.05 -2.11
CA GLY A 100 -7.19 -2.35 -2.67
C GLY A 100 -7.84 -3.28 -1.67
N GLY A 101 -8.62 -4.23 -2.18
CA GLY A 101 -9.26 -5.25 -1.36
C GLY A 101 -8.29 -6.40 -1.08
N ALA A 102 -8.39 -6.99 0.10
CA ALA A 102 -7.68 -8.19 0.48
C ALA A 102 -8.49 -8.99 1.51
N ILE A 103 -8.07 -10.22 1.75
CA ILE A 103 -8.60 -11.04 2.85
C ILE A 103 -7.56 -11.03 3.97
N CYS A 104 -7.95 -10.53 5.14
CA CYS A 104 -7.13 -10.52 6.33
C CYS A 104 -7.44 -11.76 7.18
N HIS A 105 -6.40 -12.52 7.52
CA HIS A 105 -6.49 -13.63 8.45
C HIS A 105 -5.72 -13.29 9.73
N ASN A 106 -6.33 -13.63 10.87
CA ASN A 106 -5.66 -13.56 12.16
C ASN A 106 -4.83 -14.83 12.37
N SER A 107 -3.63 -14.69 12.96
CA SER A 107 -2.72 -15.80 13.25
C SER A 107 -3.34 -16.93 14.10
N GLU A 108 -4.39 -16.65 14.86
CA GLU A 108 -5.07 -17.60 15.75
C GLU A 108 -6.32 -18.23 15.12
N GLN A 109 -6.75 -17.76 13.95
CA GLN A 109 -7.95 -18.23 13.27
C GLN A 109 -7.58 -19.23 12.17
N LYS A 110 -8.47 -20.19 11.90
CA LYS A 110 -8.30 -21.11 10.77
C LYS A 110 -8.26 -20.30 9.47
N ALA A 111 -7.52 -20.78 8.49
CA ALA A 111 -7.37 -20.10 7.18
C ALA A 111 -8.71 -19.80 6.48
N GLU A 112 -9.77 -20.54 6.83
CA GLU A 112 -11.14 -20.42 6.31
C GLU A 112 -11.96 -19.26 6.91
N ASP A 113 -11.52 -18.61 7.99
CA ASP A 113 -12.24 -17.50 8.67
C ASP A 113 -11.73 -16.09 8.28
N GLY A 114 -11.17 -15.96 7.07
CA GLY A 114 -10.62 -14.70 6.57
C GLY A 114 -11.69 -13.59 6.47
N ARG A 115 -11.33 -12.37 6.87
CA ARG A 115 -12.21 -11.19 6.78
C ARG A 115 -11.86 -10.35 5.56
N GLU A 116 -12.87 -9.97 4.79
CA GLU A 116 -12.69 -8.99 3.72
C GLU A 116 -12.35 -7.61 4.28
N VAL A 117 -11.21 -7.09 3.86
CA VAL A 117 -10.71 -5.77 4.24
C VAL A 117 -10.35 -4.95 3.01
N VAL A 118 -10.44 -3.64 3.15
CA VAL A 118 -9.82 -2.67 2.26
C VAL A 118 -8.52 -2.19 2.91
N LEU A 119 -7.41 -2.45 2.24
CA LEU A 119 -6.11 -1.90 2.60
C LEU A 119 -6.00 -0.48 2.04
N VAL A 120 -5.53 0.42 2.86
CA VAL A 120 -5.26 1.82 2.51
C VAL A 120 -3.83 2.13 2.95
N LEU A 121 -2.93 2.24 1.98
CA LEU A 121 -1.51 2.56 2.20
C LEU A 121 -1.29 4.05 2.01
N PHE A 122 -0.73 4.65 3.05
CA PHE A 122 -0.28 6.03 3.06
C PHE A 122 1.26 6.11 3.11
N ASP A 123 1.80 7.32 3.12
CA ASP A 123 3.23 7.61 3.21
C ASP A 123 3.89 7.27 4.56
N ASP A 124 3.11 7.09 5.63
CA ASP A 124 3.61 6.79 6.98
C ASP A 124 2.97 5.54 7.62
N ILE A 125 1.75 5.17 7.21
CA ILE A 125 0.97 4.07 7.78
C ILE A 125 0.27 3.20 6.73
N LEU A 126 0.00 1.94 7.09
CA LEU A 126 -0.91 1.03 6.41
C LEU A 126 -2.16 0.80 7.27
N VAL A 127 -3.35 1.03 6.72
CA VAL A 127 -4.63 0.92 7.44
C VAL A 127 -5.48 -0.22 6.88
N LEU A 128 -6.04 -1.03 7.77
CA LEU A 128 -6.99 -2.08 7.45
C LEU A 128 -8.40 -1.60 7.83
N LEU A 129 -9.26 -1.45 6.82
CA LEU A 129 -10.69 -1.13 7.01
C LEU A 129 -11.53 -2.36 6.71
N SER A 130 -12.51 -2.69 7.56
CA SER A 130 -13.54 -3.66 7.23
C SER A 130 -14.47 -3.07 6.17
N SER A 131 -14.77 -3.87 5.15
CA SER A 131 -15.74 -3.48 4.12
C SER A 131 -17.13 -3.27 4.75
N PRO A 132 -17.98 -2.39 4.19
CA PRO A 132 -19.30 -2.18 4.73
C PRO A 132 -20.17 -3.43 4.59
N ASN A 133 -20.73 -3.91 5.71
CA ASN A 133 -21.69 -5.01 5.67
C ASN A 133 -23.06 -4.49 5.22
N GLY A 134 -23.49 -4.87 4.01
CA GLY A 134 -24.84 -4.58 3.50
C GLY A 134 -25.05 -3.17 2.90
N ARG A 135 -26.28 -2.89 2.44
CA ARG A 135 -26.62 -1.60 1.81
C ARG A 135 -26.67 -0.50 2.85
N GLY A 136 -25.86 0.55 2.67
CA GLY A 136 -25.79 1.70 3.59
C GLY A 136 -24.79 1.52 4.73
N GLY A 137 -24.03 0.42 4.74
CA GLY A 137 -22.94 0.24 5.69
C GLY A 137 -21.85 1.31 5.53
N LYS A 138 -21.09 1.54 6.60
CA LYS A 138 -19.89 2.37 6.62
C LYS A 138 -18.64 1.51 6.70
N TYR A 139 -17.51 2.05 6.27
CA TYR A 139 -16.20 1.45 6.57
C TYR A 139 -15.88 1.65 8.05
N THR A 140 -15.36 0.61 8.70
CA THR A 140 -14.84 0.71 10.07
C THR A 140 -13.39 0.28 10.08
N PHE A 141 -12.58 0.76 11.01
CA PHE A 141 -11.28 0.14 11.27
C PHE A 141 -11.49 -1.34 11.59
N CYS A 142 -10.62 -2.19 11.03
CA CYS A 142 -10.77 -3.64 11.16
C CYS A 142 -10.53 -4.06 12.62
N ASP A 143 -11.58 -4.53 13.28
CA ASP A 143 -11.45 -5.10 14.62
C ASP A 143 -10.86 -6.51 14.53
N ARG A 144 -9.61 -6.64 14.98
CA ARG A 144 -8.87 -7.91 15.02
C ARG A 144 -8.73 -8.46 16.44
N GLY A 145 -9.29 -7.78 17.45
CA GLY A 145 -9.11 -8.10 18.87
C GLY A 145 -8.37 -7.00 19.65
N PRO A 146 -8.38 -7.08 21.00
CA PRO A 146 -7.91 -5.99 21.87
C PRO A 146 -6.40 -5.69 21.75
N ASP A 147 -5.58 -6.70 21.47
CA ASP A 147 -4.12 -6.60 21.40
C ASP A 147 -3.59 -6.66 19.95
N ARG A 148 -4.46 -6.42 18.95
CA ARG A 148 -4.15 -6.57 17.52
C ARG A 148 -4.24 -5.24 16.78
N CYS A 149 -3.32 -5.01 15.85
CA CYS A 149 -3.19 -3.76 15.12
C CYS A 149 -4.14 -3.72 13.91
N SER A 150 -4.82 -2.59 13.72
CA SER A 150 -5.60 -2.28 12.51
C SER A 150 -4.98 -1.11 11.72
N VAL A 151 -4.08 -0.38 12.36
CA VAL A 151 -3.30 0.73 11.81
C VAL A 151 -1.84 0.42 12.08
N ILE A 152 -1.01 0.41 11.04
CA ILE A 152 0.33 -0.15 11.08
C ILE A 152 1.32 0.92 10.63
N PRO A 153 2.17 1.45 11.53
CA PRO A 153 3.28 2.30 11.12
C PRO A 153 4.22 1.58 10.16
N LEU A 154 4.58 2.19 9.03
CA LEU A 154 5.42 1.52 8.03
C LEU A 154 6.82 1.18 8.57
N ARG A 155 7.33 1.98 9.50
CA ARG A 155 8.64 1.75 10.13
C ARG A 155 8.68 0.53 11.03
N SER A 156 7.56 0.18 11.69
CA SER A 156 7.46 -1.04 12.50
C SER A 156 7.16 -2.30 11.68
N LEU A 157 6.81 -2.15 10.41
CA LEU A 157 6.32 -3.22 9.57
C LEU A 157 7.45 -3.98 8.87
N ILE A 158 7.49 -5.29 9.03
CA ILE A 158 8.29 -6.22 8.23
C ILE A 158 7.34 -7.03 7.36
N ILE A 159 7.55 -7.03 6.05
CA ILE A 159 6.72 -7.80 5.12
C ILE A 159 7.48 -9.02 4.60
N ARG A 160 6.79 -10.15 4.47
CA ARG A 160 7.35 -11.37 3.89
C ARG A 160 6.36 -12.05 2.96
N ARG A 161 6.81 -12.41 1.76
CA ARG A 161 6.03 -13.19 0.82
C ARG A 161 5.95 -14.65 1.23
N MET A 162 4.76 -15.22 1.17
CA MET A 162 4.57 -16.66 1.32
C MET A 162 4.94 -17.42 0.02
N PRO A 163 5.69 -18.53 0.11
CA PRO A 163 5.99 -19.35 -1.05
C PRO A 163 4.70 -19.96 -1.62
N ARG A 164 4.59 -19.99 -2.96
CA ARG A 164 3.47 -20.60 -3.71
C ARG A 164 2.07 -20.09 -3.33
N ASN A 165 1.96 -18.95 -2.64
CA ASN A 165 0.70 -18.35 -2.24
C ASN A 165 0.62 -16.88 -2.70
N ARG A 166 -0.58 -16.30 -2.72
CA ARG A 166 -0.90 -14.89 -3.02
C ARG A 166 -0.97 -14.06 -1.73
N SER A 167 -0.17 -14.43 -0.73
CA SER A 167 -0.27 -13.85 0.62
C SER A 167 1.03 -13.19 1.09
N LEU A 168 0.89 -12.11 1.84
CA LEU A 168 1.97 -11.47 2.59
C LEU A 168 1.77 -11.72 4.09
N PHE A 169 2.85 -12.09 4.78
CA PHE A 169 2.96 -11.93 6.23
C PHE A 169 3.39 -10.50 6.53
N LEU A 170 2.61 -9.82 7.36
CA LEU A 170 2.93 -8.53 7.95
C LEU A 170 3.28 -8.79 9.42
N VAL A 171 4.54 -8.56 9.77
CA VAL A 171 5.02 -8.63 11.15
C VAL A 171 5.17 -7.21 11.64
N VAL A 172 4.34 -6.83 12.61
CA VAL A 172 4.31 -5.50 13.20
C VAL A 172 5.03 -5.55 14.53
N ALA A 173 6.12 -4.81 14.63
CA ALA A 173 6.83 -4.63 15.89
C ALA A 173 6.02 -3.77 16.87
N VAL A 174 5.68 -4.32 18.04
CA VAL A 174 4.90 -3.63 19.08
C VAL A 174 5.51 -3.95 20.44
N ASP A 175 6.50 -3.19 20.88
CA ASP A 175 7.26 -3.48 22.11
C ASP A 175 6.34 -3.76 23.33
N PRO A 176 6.51 -4.90 24.06
CA PRO A 176 7.52 -5.97 23.94
C PRO A 176 7.11 -7.17 23.06
N PHE A 177 6.01 -7.08 22.32
CA PHE A 177 5.42 -8.13 21.49
C PHE A 177 5.58 -7.86 19.98
N PHE A 178 4.97 -8.72 19.18
CA PHE A 178 4.73 -8.47 17.77
C PHE A 178 3.31 -8.88 17.40
N ASP A 179 2.72 -8.21 16.42
CA ASP A 179 1.48 -8.65 15.80
C ASP A 179 1.79 -9.28 14.44
N LEU A 180 1.15 -10.42 14.16
CA LEU A 180 1.27 -11.14 12.90
C LEU A 180 -0.06 -11.09 12.16
N ILE A 181 0.00 -10.57 10.94
CA ILE A 181 -1.16 -10.43 10.06
C ILE A 181 -0.87 -11.15 8.76
N VAL A 182 -1.81 -11.96 8.31
CA VAL A 182 -1.75 -12.58 6.99
C VAL A 182 -2.73 -11.87 6.09
N VAL A 183 -2.24 -11.37 4.97
CA VAL A 183 -3.06 -10.67 3.98
C VAL A 183 -2.97 -11.38 2.65
N THR A 184 -4.11 -11.92 2.20
CA THR A 184 -4.25 -12.67 0.95
C THR A 184 -4.84 -11.77 -0.12
N PHE A 185 -4.17 -11.70 -1.28
CA PHE A 185 -4.57 -10.87 -2.41
C PHE A 185 -5.30 -11.66 -3.50
N ASN A 186 -6.09 -10.96 -4.32
CA ASN A 186 -6.88 -11.58 -5.38
C ASN A 186 -6.02 -12.16 -6.52
N SER A 187 -4.82 -11.65 -6.75
CA SER A 187 -3.90 -12.19 -7.76
C SER A 187 -2.43 -12.12 -7.31
N ASN A 188 -1.56 -12.84 -8.01
CA ASN A 188 -0.11 -12.75 -7.81
C ASN A 188 0.41 -11.36 -8.21
N ASN A 189 -0.19 -10.76 -9.25
CA ASN A 189 0.13 -9.40 -9.67
C ASN A 189 -0.19 -8.39 -8.56
N ASP A 190 -1.36 -8.51 -7.93
CA ASP A 190 -1.72 -7.66 -6.79
C ASP A 190 -0.71 -7.83 -5.66
N LEU A 191 -0.33 -9.06 -5.31
CA LEU A 191 0.71 -9.29 -4.29
C LEU A 191 2.03 -8.59 -4.65
N VAL A 192 2.50 -8.71 -5.89
CA VAL A 192 3.77 -8.10 -6.33
C VAL A 192 3.67 -6.57 -6.25
N GLN A 193 2.57 -6.00 -6.71
CA GLN A 193 2.32 -4.57 -6.66
C GLN A 193 2.23 -4.06 -5.22
N TRP A 194 1.47 -4.73 -4.35
CA TRP A 194 1.35 -4.36 -2.94
C TRP A 194 2.66 -4.47 -2.19
N LYS A 195 3.42 -5.55 -2.44
CA LYS A 195 4.73 -5.73 -1.82
C LYS A 195 5.67 -4.57 -2.20
N GLY A 196 5.77 -4.25 -3.49
CA GLY A 196 6.61 -3.15 -3.97
C GLY A 196 6.18 -1.80 -3.42
N ALA A 197 4.88 -1.51 -3.43
CA ALA A 197 4.34 -0.26 -2.90
C ALA A 197 4.62 -0.07 -1.40
N ILE A 198 4.49 -1.14 -0.59
CA ILE A 198 4.80 -1.09 0.84
C ILE A 198 6.31 -0.92 1.08
N GLU A 199 7.16 -1.62 0.32
CA GLU A 199 8.63 -1.48 0.43
C GLU A 199 9.07 -0.05 0.10
N GLU A 200 8.59 0.51 -1.02
CA GLU A 200 8.88 1.88 -1.44
C GLU A 200 8.35 2.92 -0.43
N ALA A 201 7.12 2.75 0.06
CA ALA A 201 6.55 3.65 1.06
C ALA A 201 7.35 3.60 2.38
N LYS A 202 7.81 2.42 2.80
CA LYS A 202 8.61 2.25 4.01
C LYS A 202 9.98 2.93 3.91
N GLU A 203 10.63 2.87 2.75
CA GLU A 203 11.90 3.56 2.50
C GLU A 203 11.76 5.08 2.59
N ASN A 204 10.63 5.61 2.12
CA ASN A 204 10.34 7.05 2.09
C ASN A 204 9.61 7.58 3.34
N ALA A 205 9.12 6.70 4.21
CA ALA A 205 8.34 7.09 5.38
C ALA A 205 9.14 8.05 6.28
N PRO A 206 8.53 9.08 6.88
CA PRO A 206 9.22 10.02 7.76
C PRO A 206 9.69 9.38 9.06
N ASN A 207 10.85 9.78 9.58
CA ASN A 207 11.38 9.28 10.86
C ASN A 207 10.83 10.10 12.04
N TYR A 208 9.53 9.97 12.31
CA TYR A 208 9.02 10.38 13.62
C TYR A 208 9.55 9.35 14.61
N GLY A 209 10.29 9.79 15.63
CA GLY A 209 11.05 8.95 16.57
C GLY A 209 10.24 7.94 17.42
N MET A 210 9.08 7.51 16.97
CA MET A 210 8.38 6.33 17.44
C MET A 210 9.08 5.08 16.89
N LEU A 211 10.14 4.69 17.60
CA LEU A 211 10.36 3.35 18.13
C LEU A 211 11.70 3.41 18.86
N PRO A 212 11.78 3.10 20.17
CA PRO A 212 13.04 2.64 20.72
C PRO A 212 13.53 1.48 19.86
N ALA A 213 14.85 1.37 19.66
CA ALA A 213 15.44 0.28 18.90
C ALA A 213 14.75 -1.03 19.30
N LEU A 214 14.17 -1.73 18.32
CA LEU A 214 13.50 -3.01 18.53
C LEU A 214 14.30 -3.83 19.53
N HIS A 215 13.70 -4.17 20.68
CA HIS A 215 14.42 -4.89 21.73
C HIS A 215 15.04 -6.14 21.13
N PHE A 216 16.27 -6.47 21.52
CA PHE A 216 17.04 -7.56 20.92
C PHE A 216 16.26 -8.89 20.93
N ASP A 217 15.45 -9.10 21.97
CA ASP A 217 14.57 -10.27 22.10
C ASP A 217 13.47 -10.30 21.04
N VAL A 218 12.84 -9.16 20.72
CA VAL A 218 11.86 -9.05 19.63
C VAL A 218 12.52 -9.34 18.30
N ILE A 219 13.74 -8.84 18.07
CA ILE A 219 14.52 -9.15 16.85
C ILE A 219 14.82 -10.65 16.76
N LEU A 220 15.21 -11.30 17.87
CA LEU A 220 15.47 -12.73 17.92
C LEU A 220 14.20 -13.56 17.67
N THR A 221 13.06 -13.18 18.26
CA THR A 221 11.77 -13.86 18.04
C THR A 221 11.28 -13.68 16.61
N ILE A 222 11.43 -12.49 16.02
CA ILE A 222 11.09 -12.28 14.61
C ILE A 222 12.04 -13.09 13.72
N ARG A 223 13.33 -13.15 14.04
CA ARG A 223 14.30 -13.98 13.30
C ARG A 223 13.99 -15.47 13.41
N SER A 224 13.64 -15.97 14.59
CA SER A 224 13.25 -17.38 14.75
C SER A 224 11.96 -17.67 13.99
N PHE A 225 10.96 -16.79 14.02
CA PHE A 225 9.73 -16.97 13.23
C PHE A 225 9.99 -16.91 11.71
N VAL A 226 10.91 -16.06 11.26
CA VAL A 226 11.29 -15.97 9.83
C VAL A 226 12.09 -17.21 9.37
N VAL A 227 12.87 -17.83 10.27
CA VAL A 227 13.69 -19.01 9.99
C VAL A 227 12.92 -20.33 10.18
N GLU A 228 12.03 -20.42 11.17
CA GLU A 228 11.19 -21.60 11.44
C GLU A 228 9.91 -21.59 10.62
N GLY A 229 9.39 -20.42 10.25
CA GLY A 229 8.21 -20.25 9.40
C GLY A 229 8.41 -20.74 7.96
N THR A 230 9.66 -20.96 7.52
CA THR A 230 9.94 -21.67 6.26
C THR A 230 9.67 -23.18 6.34
N ASP A 231 9.72 -23.78 7.53
CA ASP A 231 9.59 -25.23 7.72
C ASP A 231 8.25 -25.64 8.38
N ALA A 232 7.73 -24.85 9.33
CA ALA A 232 6.51 -25.19 10.06
C ALA A 232 5.22 -24.98 9.24
N PHE A 233 5.15 -23.93 8.40
CA PHE A 233 3.96 -23.66 7.58
C PHE A 233 3.93 -24.43 6.26
N SER A 234 5.07 -24.99 5.82
CA SER A 234 5.07 -25.90 4.66
C SER A 234 4.41 -27.24 4.97
N ASN A 235 4.25 -27.61 6.24
CA ASN A 235 3.68 -28.88 6.68
C ASN A 235 2.23 -28.79 7.18
N SER A 236 1.63 -27.61 7.28
CA SER A 236 0.24 -27.42 7.73
C SER A 236 -0.74 -27.03 6.60
N ILE A 237 -0.29 -27.04 5.34
CA ILE A 237 -1.13 -26.82 4.16
C ILE A 237 -1.01 -28.02 3.19
N TYR A 238 -1.15 -29.23 3.75
CA TYR A 238 -1.48 -30.46 3.04
C TYR A 238 -2.53 -31.22 3.84
#